data_AF-A0A819XL42-F1
#
_entry.id   AF-A0A819XL42-F1
#
_cell.length_a   1.000
_cell.length_b   1.000
_cell.length_c   1.000
_cell.angle_alpha   90.00
_cell.angle_beta   90.00
_cell.angle_gamma   90.00
#
_symmetry.space_group_name_H-M   'P 1'
#
loop_
_entity.id
_entity.type
_entity.pdbx_description
1 polymer ?
#
loop_
_entity_poly.entity_id
_entity_poly.type
_entity_poly.pdbx_seq_one_letter_code
_entity_poly.pdbx_strand_id
1 'polypeptide(L)'
;MKHKKQTQVVEEESEQDQSNSQEDNGSNETTNGHLSEEDKEKGNLKNFTISKKSIKKLKAHNIEFLYPVQVKSYATIYEQKDCLIQASNGAGKTLAFVIPIVELLQSDKSVQLVPGRGPRVLVVVPTRESTKKVSDDFQSIVNDLSIATIFTTKKKSDDQETAITNGCDVLVATPDRLQEFINNEKVDLSQLKHVVINEIASMLDSPVIDHIKAILKSVFTSGQETKAQLIISSESISDTVRKITKKYLTNDAVTINMAEKNAKEQSADDDDDEDSAEPMNGSSANGADKTNGVAKSLLSKLENFTTYQLTSSEEIKSVGFVFTMLRKCFGDDFDAKGTISQVAFTKDFLSAVFDLPSELDEQLQSYWKDSARIQMGPITELPELDEASMNDSSYSRGGNKPSRGGAGGNRNAGRSNACFNCQKEGHKSWECPDSSGSQRNGGNKSGGGGGGGGGCFNCGKDGHKSYECSEPKKAGGRPSFGGGGGERSSNF
;
A
#
# COMPACT_ATOMS: atom_id res chain seq x y z
N MET A 1 32.88 6.05 -71.67
CA MET A 1 34.09 5.19 -71.68
C MET A 1 35.05 5.69 -70.61
N LYS A 2 35.44 4.80 -69.66
CA LYS A 2 36.77 4.75 -68.99
C LYS A 2 37.16 5.95 -68.10
N HIS A 3 37.63 5.84 -66.84
CA HIS A 3 38.19 4.74 -66.05
C HIS A 3 38.12 5.04 -64.53
N LYS A 4 38.08 3.96 -63.73
CA LYS A 4 38.31 3.87 -62.27
C LYS A 4 39.73 4.28 -61.84
N LYS A 5 39.88 4.80 -60.60
CA LYS A 5 40.56 4.18 -59.41
C LYS A 5 40.76 5.23 -58.28
N GLN A 6 40.27 4.97 -57.05
CA GLN A 6 41.01 4.51 -55.83
C GLN A 6 41.80 5.67 -55.17
N THR A 7 41.70 6.07 -53.89
CA THR A 7 41.79 5.31 -52.61
C THR A 7 41.49 6.24 -51.40
N GLN A 8 41.13 5.62 -50.25
CA GLN A 8 40.95 6.10 -48.86
C GLN A 8 41.87 7.23 -48.36
N VAL A 9 41.36 8.10 -47.45
CA VAL A 9 41.61 8.12 -45.98
C VAL A 9 40.48 8.97 -45.33
N VAL A 10 39.86 8.51 -44.24
CA VAL A 10 38.99 9.33 -43.37
C VAL A 10 39.66 9.33 -41.99
N GLU A 11 40.21 10.49 -41.63
CA GLU A 11 40.77 10.78 -40.31
C GLU A 11 39.72 11.42 -39.40
N GLU A 12 40.03 11.31 -38.12
CA GLU A 12 39.22 11.56 -36.92
C GLU A 12 38.91 13.04 -36.70
N GLU A 13 37.71 13.33 -36.19
CA GLU A 13 37.48 14.54 -35.41
C GLU A 13 36.88 14.18 -34.05
N SER A 14 37.72 14.36 -33.04
CA SER A 14 37.45 14.32 -31.61
C SER A 14 36.93 15.67 -31.12
N GLU A 15 35.73 15.71 -30.54
CA GLU A 15 35.28 16.88 -29.78
C GLU A 15 35.58 16.67 -28.28
N GLN A 16 36.44 17.54 -27.77
CA GLN A 16 36.83 17.67 -26.37
C GLN A 16 35.80 18.54 -25.64
N ASP A 17 35.18 17.99 -24.60
CA ASP A 17 34.36 18.75 -23.66
C ASP A 17 35.25 19.22 -22.50
N GLN A 18 35.41 20.54 -22.36
CA GLN A 18 36.25 21.16 -21.35
C GLN A 18 35.49 21.34 -20.04
N SER A 19 36.15 20.91 -18.97
CA SER A 19 35.88 21.12 -17.56
C SER A 19 35.57 22.57 -17.20
N ASN A 20 34.53 22.79 -16.40
CA ASN A 20 34.54 23.89 -15.44
C ASN A 20 34.05 23.39 -14.07
N SER A 21 34.99 23.38 -13.13
CA SER A 21 34.83 23.09 -11.71
C SER A 21 34.22 24.29 -10.99
N GLN A 22 33.07 24.08 -10.34
CA GLN A 22 32.65 24.90 -9.20
C GLN A 22 32.24 23.97 -8.08
N GLU A 23 33.00 24.06 -6.99
CA GLU A 23 32.75 23.47 -5.69
C GLU A 23 31.45 24.07 -5.13
N ASP A 24 30.48 23.22 -4.80
CA ASP A 24 29.43 23.56 -3.84
C ASP A 24 29.35 22.45 -2.79
N ASN A 25 29.80 22.81 -1.59
CA ASN A 25 29.77 21.99 -0.39
C ASN A 25 28.34 22.02 0.16
N GLY A 26 27.60 20.92 -0.04
CA GLY A 26 26.29 20.71 0.55
C GLY A 26 26.01 19.23 0.67
N SER A 27 26.58 18.61 1.70
CA SER A 27 26.38 17.22 2.09
C SER A 27 24.89 16.94 2.33
N ASN A 28 24.21 16.40 1.31
CA ASN A 28 22.88 15.84 1.44
C ASN A 28 23.04 14.33 1.66
N GLU A 29 23.34 13.95 2.90
CA GLU A 29 23.30 12.56 3.35
C GLU A 29 21.85 12.10 3.42
N THR A 30 21.32 11.68 2.28
CA THR A 30 20.15 10.80 2.23
C THR A 30 20.54 9.46 2.85
N THR A 31 20.01 9.18 4.04
CA THR A 31 20.08 7.86 4.69
C THR A 31 19.25 6.85 3.89
N ASN A 32 19.80 6.39 2.77
CA ASN A 32 19.48 5.10 2.19
C ASN A 32 20.06 4.05 3.13
N GLY A 33 19.31 2.99 3.45
CA GLY A 33 19.92 1.78 3.99
C GLY A 33 21.10 1.41 3.10
N HIS A 34 22.30 1.42 3.67
CA HIS A 34 23.55 1.33 2.91
C HIS A 34 23.63 -0.07 2.30
N LEU A 35 23.08 -0.23 1.09
CA LEU A 35 23.33 -1.41 0.28
C LEU A 35 24.82 -1.41 -0.04
N SER A 36 25.48 -2.51 0.31
CA SER A 36 26.89 -2.69 0.02
C SER A 36 27.14 -2.56 -1.48
N GLU A 37 28.34 -2.17 -1.89
CA GLU A 37 28.70 -2.14 -3.32
C GLU A 37 28.51 -3.51 -3.97
N GLU A 38 28.72 -4.59 -3.22
CA GLU A 38 28.43 -5.97 -3.66
C GLU A 38 26.94 -6.20 -3.92
N ASP A 39 26.05 -5.68 -3.07
CA ASP A 39 24.60 -5.78 -3.27
C ASP A 39 24.14 -4.96 -4.49
N LYS A 40 24.73 -3.80 -4.72
CA LYS A 40 24.45 -2.98 -5.92
C LYS A 40 24.92 -3.66 -7.19
N GLU A 41 26.09 -4.30 -7.16
CA GLU A 41 26.62 -5.06 -8.30
C GLU A 41 25.72 -6.26 -8.63
N LYS A 42 25.33 -7.05 -7.63
CA LYS A 42 24.39 -8.17 -7.79
C LYS A 42 23.02 -7.68 -8.28
N GLY A 43 22.55 -6.56 -7.72
CA GLY A 43 21.28 -5.93 -8.04
C GLY A 43 21.24 -5.19 -9.37
N ASN A 44 22.33 -5.16 -10.15
CA ASN A 44 22.35 -4.43 -11.41
C ASN A 44 21.26 -4.95 -12.36
N LEU A 45 20.39 -4.06 -12.84
CA LEU A 45 19.25 -4.41 -13.70
C LEU A 45 19.64 -5.18 -14.97
N LYS A 46 20.90 -5.04 -15.42
CA LYS A 46 21.44 -5.77 -16.59
C LYS A 46 21.66 -7.27 -16.32
N ASN A 47 21.74 -7.68 -15.06
CA ASN A 47 21.94 -9.09 -14.67
C ASN A 47 20.65 -9.92 -14.79
N PHE A 48 19.51 -9.26 -15.04
CA PHE A 48 18.19 -9.88 -15.04
C PHE A 48 17.53 -9.75 -16.41
N THR A 49 16.57 -10.63 -16.70
CA THR A 49 15.82 -10.65 -17.96
C THR A 49 14.76 -9.55 -18.01
N ILE A 50 15.19 -8.29 -17.94
CA ILE A 50 14.32 -7.12 -17.91
C ILE A 50 14.43 -6.36 -19.24
N SER A 51 13.30 -6.05 -19.86
CA SER A 51 13.26 -5.33 -21.13
C SER A 51 13.88 -3.93 -21.01
N LYS A 52 14.48 -3.45 -22.10
CA LYS A 52 15.04 -2.07 -22.16
C LYS A 52 14.00 -1.00 -21.83
N LYS A 53 12.71 -1.24 -22.18
CA LYS A 53 11.59 -0.34 -21.89
C LYS A 53 11.34 -0.27 -20.38
N SER A 54 11.29 -1.41 -19.71
CA SER A 54 11.11 -1.50 -18.26
C SER A 54 12.31 -0.94 -17.50
N ILE A 55 13.56 -1.22 -17.92
CA ILE A 55 14.77 -0.62 -17.32
C ILE A 55 14.72 0.91 -17.36
N LYS A 56 14.34 1.50 -18.51
CA LYS A 56 14.22 2.96 -18.63
C LYS A 56 13.20 3.54 -17.65
N LYS A 57 12.06 2.86 -17.48
CA LYS A 57 11.01 3.28 -16.54
C LYS A 57 11.42 3.11 -15.08
N LEU A 58 12.02 1.98 -14.72
CA LEU A 58 12.57 1.74 -13.38
C LEU A 58 13.55 2.86 -12.99
N LYS A 59 14.48 3.20 -13.88
CA LYS A 59 15.41 4.32 -13.67
C LYS A 59 14.72 5.67 -13.54
N ALA A 60 13.68 5.94 -14.33
CA ALA A 60 12.88 7.16 -14.21
C ALA A 60 12.14 7.27 -12.86
N HIS A 61 11.91 6.13 -12.20
CA HIS A 61 11.37 6.04 -10.85
C HIS A 61 12.46 5.87 -9.77
N ASN A 62 13.72 6.22 -10.07
CA ASN A 62 14.87 6.14 -9.16
C ASN A 62 15.21 4.72 -8.67
N ILE A 63 14.85 3.69 -9.44
CA ILE A 63 15.25 2.31 -9.20
C ILE A 63 16.45 1.99 -10.08
N GLU A 64 17.66 2.14 -9.53
CA GLU A 64 18.90 1.89 -10.26
C GLU A 64 19.39 0.44 -10.17
N PHE A 65 19.12 -0.21 -9.03
CA PHE A 65 19.48 -1.59 -8.73
C PHE A 65 18.33 -2.27 -7.94
N LEU A 66 18.26 -3.60 -8.04
CA LEU A 66 17.33 -4.43 -7.29
C LEU A 66 17.82 -4.64 -5.86
N TYR A 67 16.90 -4.65 -4.91
CA TYR A 67 17.19 -4.95 -3.50
C TYR A 67 17.45 -6.45 -3.31
N PRO A 68 18.17 -6.87 -2.26
CA PRO A 68 18.53 -8.28 -2.05
C PRO A 68 17.36 -9.26 -2.11
N VAL A 69 16.18 -8.89 -1.59
CA VAL A 69 14.98 -9.75 -1.69
C VAL A 69 14.51 -9.91 -3.14
N GLN A 70 14.61 -8.84 -3.94
CA GLN A 70 14.22 -8.82 -5.35
C GLN A 70 15.21 -9.63 -6.19
N VAL A 71 16.52 -9.52 -5.91
CA VAL A 71 17.56 -10.34 -6.53
C VAL A 71 17.31 -11.83 -6.30
N LYS A 72 17.07 -12.23 -5.03
CA LYS A 72 16.84 -13.63 -4.68
C LYS A 72 15.52 -14.19 -5.20
N SER A 73 14.48 -13.35 -5.34
CA SER A 73 13.16 -13.80 -5.80
C SER A 73 13.00 -13.80 -7.32
N TYR A 74 13.79 -12.99 -8.04
CA TYR A 74 13.57 -12.73 -9.47
C TYR A 74 13.50 -14.01 -10.29
N ALA A 75 14.54 -14.85 -10.22
CA ALA A 75 14.64 -16.06 -11.04
C ALA A 75 13.48 -17.03 -10.73
N THR A 76 13.23 -17.29 -9.46
CA THR A 76 12.11 -18.13 -9.00
C THR A 76 10.77 -17.67 -9.57
N ILE A 77 10.51 -16.36 -9.53
CA ILE A 77 9.25 -15.82 -10.01
C ILE A 77 9.17 -15.87 -11.53
N TYR A 78 10.25 -15.47 -12.21
CA TYR A 78 10.35 -15.46 -13.66
C TYR A 78 10.24 -16.87 -14.27
N GLU A 79 10.77 -17.89 -13.59
CA GLU A 79 10.63 -19.32 -13.93
C GLU A 79 9.26 -19.90 -13.59
N GLN A 80 8.34 -19.09 -13.06
CA GLN A 80 6.97 -19.48 -12.73
C GLN A 80 6.87 -20.56 -11.64
N LYS A 81 7.84 -20.63 -10.73
CA LYS A 81 7.82 -21.52 -9.55
C LYS A 81 7.12 -20.87 -8.38
N ASP A 82 6.34 -21.64 -7.63
CA ASP A 82 5.72 -21.16 -6.41
C ASP A 82 6.78 -20.68 -5.41
N CYS A 83 6.46 -19.64 -4.64
CA CYS A 83 7.40 -19.19 -3.62
C CYS A 83 6.77 -18.52 -2.41
N LEU A 84 7.48 -18.66 -1.29
CA LEU A 84 7.24 -17.93 -0.05
C LEU A 84 8.36 -16.92 0.15
N ILE A 85 8.02 -15.64 0.16
CA ILE A 85 8.97 -14.54 0.40
C ILE A 85 8.79 -14.04 1.83
N GLN A 86 9.76 -14.36 2.68
CA GLN A 86 9.84 -13.82 4.05
C GLN A 86 10.84 -12.67 4.11
N ALA A 87 10.35 -11.45 4.33
CA ALA A 87 11.20 -10.28 4.53
C ALA A 87 10.47 -9.20 5.35
N SER A 88 11.23 -8.34 6.03
CA SER A 88 10.70 -7.20 6.78
C SER A 88 9.97 -6.18 5.90
N ASN A 89 9.15 -5.33 6.50
CA ASN A 89 8.55 -4.20 5.79
C ASN A 89 9.63 -3.22 5.32
N GLY A 90 9.39 -2.58 4.17
CA GLY A 90 10.40 -1.72 3.54
C GLY A 90 11.49 -2.46 2.76
N ALA A 91 11.62 -3.77 2.89
CA ALA A 91 12.64 -4.56 2.16
C ALA A 91 12.44 -4.62 0.64
N GLY A 92 11.36 -4.06 0.10
CA GLY A 92 11.09 -4.05 -1.35
C GLY A 92 10.35 -5.28 -1.88
N LYS A 93 9.61 -6.01 -1.01
CA LYS A 93 8.80 -7.21 -1.35
C LYS A 93 7.84 -7.00 -2.52
N THR A 94 7.24 -5.81 -2.65
CA THR A 94 6.26 -5.55 -3.72
C THR A 94 6.91 -5.63 -5.10
N LEU A 95 7.95 -4.85 -5.33
CA LEU A 95 8.69 -4.87 -6.60
C LEU A 95 9.35 -6.24 -6.87
N ALA A 96 9.62 -7.02 -5.82
CA ALA A 96 10.18 -8.37 -5.93
C ALA A 96 9.30 -9.30 -6.78
N PHE A 97 7.97 -9.17 -6.71
CA PHE A 97 7.06 -9.89 -7.59
C PHE A 97 6.57 -9.07 -8.79
N VAL A 98 6.39 -7.75 -8.65
CA VAL A 98 5.86 -6.92 -9.75
C VAL A 98 6.79 -6.95 -10.97
N ILE A 99 8.10 -6.78 -10.77
CA ILE A 99 9.07 -6.69 -11.88
C ILE A 99 9.04 -7.96 -12.76
N PRO A 100 9.31 -9.17 -12.23
CA PRO A 100 9.30 -10.37 -13.07
C PRO A 100 7.92 -10.67 -13.67
N ILE A 101 6.82 -10.41 -12.96
CA ILE A 101 5.47 -10.60 -13.50
C ILE A 101 5.20 -9.67 -14.69
N VAL A 102 5.59 -8.38 -14.60
CA VAL A 102 5.41 -7.44 -15.71
C VAL A 102 6.18 -7.89 -16.96
N GLU A 103 7.40 -8.40 -16.80
CA GLU A 103 8.18 -8.95 -17.93
C GLU A 103 7.50 -10.18 -18.57
N LEU A 104 6.95 -11.07 -17.75
CA LEU A 104 6.18 -12.23 -18.24
C LEU A 104 4.88 -11.80 -18.96
N LEU A 105 4.21 -10.75 -18.49
CA LEU A 105 3.02 -10.22 -19.15
C LEU A 105 3.36 -9.57 -20.50
N GLN A 106 4.44 -8.78 -20.58
CA GLN A 106 4.87 -8.10 -21.79
C GLN A 106 5.42 -9.04 -22.87
N SER A 107 6.09 -10.12 -22.46
CA SER A 107 6.64 -11.12 -23.40
C SER A 107 5.52 -11.96 -24.04
N ASP A 108 4.43 -12.18 -23.33
CA ASP A 108 3.27 -12.91 -23.85
C ASP A 108 2.30 -12.00 -24.62
N LYS A 109 2.58 -11.82 -25.91
CA LYS A 109 1.75 -11.08 -26.87
C LYS A 109 0.57 -11.88 -27.42
N SER A 110 0.39 -13.13 -27.00
CA SER A 110 -0.67 -13.99 -27.53
C SER A 110 -2.06 -13.60 -27.02
N VAL A 111 -2.13 -12.87 -25.90
CA VAL A 111 -3.37 -12.49 -25.23
C VAL A 111 -3.70 -11.04 -25.56
N GLN A 112 -4.82 -10.83 -26.26
CA GLN A 112 -5.38 -9.50 -26.48
C GLN A 112 -6.34 -9.13 -25.35
N LEU A 113 -6.35 -7.85 -24.98
CA LEU A 113 -7.35 -7.32 -24.05
C LEU A 113 -8.68 -7.17 -24.78
N VAL A 114 -9.68 -7.94 -24.34
CA VAL A 114 -11.06 -7.86 -24.83
C VAL A 114 -12.02 -7.68 -23.64
N PRO A 115 -13.13 -6.97 -23.83
CA PRO A 115 -14.17 -6.87 -22.79
C PRO A 115 -14.62 -8.25 -22.31
N GLY A 116 -14.82 -8.39 -21.02
CA GLY A 116 -15.22 -9.64 -20.35
C GLY A 116 -14.08 -10.61 -20.09
N ARG A 117 -12.84 -10.33 -20.52
CA ARG A 117 -11.69 -11.18 -20.22
C ARG A 117 -11.27 -11.09 -18.75
N GLY A 118 -11.12 -12.24 -18.10
CA GLY A 118 -10.59 -12.35 -16.74
C GLY A 118 -9.11 -11.93 -16.60
N PRO A 119 -8.67 -11.55 -15.39
CA PRO A 119 -7.28 -11.20 -15.12
C PRO A 119 -6.31 -12.37 -15.35
N ARG A 120 -5.07 -12.03 -15.73
CA ARG A 120 -3.93 -12.96 -15.76
C ARG A 120 -3.16 -12.97 -14.44
N VAL A 121 -3.25 -11.88 -13.69
CA VAL A 121 -2.59 -11.72 -12.39
C VAL A 121 -3.62 -11.29 -11.36
N LEU A 122 -3.65 -12.00 -10.24
CA LEU A 122 -4.42 -11.61 -9.06
C LEU A 122 -3.44 -11.26 -7.93
N VAL A 123 -3.59 -10.08 -7.33
CA VAL A 123 -2.83 -9.68 -6.14
C VAL A 123 -3.80 -9.36 -5.01
N VAL A 124 -3.75 -10.17 -3.95
CA VAL A 124 -4.54 -10.00 -2.75
C VAL A 124 -3.71 -9.23 -1.71
N VAL A 125 -4.27 -8.14 -1.19
CA VAL A 125 -3.61 -7.21 -0.27
C VAL A 125 -4.50 -6.87 0.94
N PRO A 126 -3.93 -6.47 2.10
CA PRO A 126 -4.69 -6.30 3.33
C PRO A 126 -5.64 -5.10 3.33
N THR A 127 -5.26 -4.00 2.70
CA THR A 127 -6.02 -2.75 2.80
C THR A 127 -6.22 -2.08 1.44
N ARG A 128 -7.19 -1.16 1.40
CA ARG A 128 -7.45 -0.30 0.25
C ARG A 128 -6.21 0.50 -0.17
N GLU A 129 -5.46 1.03 0.78
CA GLU A 129 -4.25 1.81 0.52
C GLU A 129 -3.19 0.92 -0.16
N SER A 130 -3.05 -0.33 0.30
CA SER A 130 -2.19 -1.31 -0.35
C SER A 130 -2.65 -1.64 -1.77
N THR A 131 -3.96 -1.66 -2.07
CA THR A 131 -4.42 -1.88 -3.47
C THR A 131 -3.92 -0.79 -4.40
N LYS A 132 -3.99 0.47 -3.95
CA LYS A 132 -3.53 1.61 -4.73
C LYS A 132 -2.01 1.55 -4.92
N LYS A 133 -1.25 1.33 -3.84
CA LYS A 133 0.22 1.26 -3.89
C LYS A 133 0.70 0.19 -4.87
N VAL A 134 0.15 -1.01 -4.79
CA VAL A 134 0.52 -2.09 -5.71
C VAL A 134 0.10 -1.77 -7.15
N SER A 135 -1.08 -1.20 -7.36
CA SER A 135 -1.50 -0.74 -8.69
C SER A 135 -0.55 0.30 -9.28
N ASP A 136 -0.13 1.29 -8.47
CA ASP A 136 0.81 2.33 -8.88
C ASP A 136 2.19 1.71 -9.20
N ASP A 137 2.64 0.70 -8.44
CA ASP A 137 3.88 -0.03 -8.70
C ASP A 137 3.85 -0.74 -10.07
N PHE A 138 2.73 -1.41 -10.43
CA PHE A 138 2.56 -1.99 -11.76
C PHE A 138 2.59 -0.91 -12.87
N GLN A 139 1.87 0.20 -12.69
CA GLN A 139 1.79 1.29 -13.67
C GLN A 139 3.15 1.98 -13.90
N SER A 140 3.96 2.08 -12.85
CA SER A 140 5.29 2.69 -12.93
C SER A 140 6.18 1.96 -13.96
N ILE A 141 6.10 0.63 -14.00
CA ILE A 141 6.93 -0.22 -14.87
C ILE A 141 6.33 -0.40 -16.27
N VAL A 142 5.01 -0.22 -16.45
CA VAL A 142 4.36 -0.39 -17.77
C VAL A 142 3.06 0.42 -17.90
N ASN A 143 2.90 1.11 -19.03
CA ASN A 143 1.71 1.92 -19.30
C ASN A 143 0.59 1.16 -20.03
N ASP A 144 0.93 0.02 -20.64
CA ASP A 144 0.06 -0.68 -21.59
C ASP A 144 -0.72 -1.85 -20.96
N LEU A 145 -0.64 -2.03 -19.62
CA LEU A 145 -1.43 -3.04 -18.91
C LEU A 145 -2.71 -2.43 -18.35
N SER A 146 -3.83 -3.13 -18.54
CA SER A 146 -5.09 -2.79 -17.87
C SER A 146 -5.06 -3.31 -16.44
N ILE A 147 -5.16 -2.40 -15.47
CA ILE A 147 -5.09 -2.73 -14.04
C ILE A 147 -6.41 -2.32 -13.40
N ALA A 148 -7.07 -3.28 -12.74
CA ALA A 148 -8.28 -3.04 -11.97
C ALA A 148 -7.99 -3.21 -10.48
N THR A 149 -8.60 -2.37 -9.65
CA THR A 149 -8.54 -2.49 -8.19
C THR A 149 -9.93 -2.69 -7.62
N ILE A 150 -10.11 -3.70 -6.77
CA ILE A 150 -11.37 -3.91 -6.04
C ILE A 150 -11.17 -3.92 -4.53
N PHE A 151 -11.99 -3.17 -3.83
CA PHE A 151 -11.93 -3.07 -2.37
C PHE A 151 -13.27 -2.58 -1.84
N THR A 152 -13.54 -2.88 -0.57
CA THR A 152 -14.79 -2.48 0.08
C THR A 152 -14.88 -0.96 0.20
N THR A 153 -15.97 -0.39 -0.31
CA THR A 153 -16.27 1.03 -0.27
C THR A 153 -17.61 1.31 0.39
N LYS A 154 -17.72 2.44 1.10
CA LYS A 154 -18.98 2.89 1.71
C LYS A 154 -20.07 3.26 0.69
N LYS A 155 -19.70 3.47 -0.58
CA LYS A 155 -20.62 3.76 -1.69
C LYS A 155 -20.62 2.57 -2.66
N LYS A 156 -21.78 2.26 -3.25
CA LYS A 156 -21.82 1.36 -4.43
C LYS A 156 -20.97 2.00 -5.53
N SER A 157 -20.00 1.24 -6.03
CA SER A 157 -19.06 1.70 -7.05
C SER A 157 -19.27 0.84 -8.28
N ASP A 158 -20.14 1.30 -9.18
CA ASP A 158 -20.34 0.69 -10.51
C ASP A 158 -19.02 0.74 -11.32
N ASP A 159 -18.10 1.65 -10.96
CA ASP A 159 -16.79 1.80 -11.57
C ASP A 159 -15.90 0.56 -11.40
N GLN A 160 -15.95 -0.12 -10.26
CA GLN A 160 -15.16 -1.34 -10.02
C GLN A 160 -15.63 -2.50 -10.91
N GLU A 161 -16.96 -2.65 -11.05
CA GLU A 161 -17.56 -3.68 -11.91
C GLU A 161 -17.30 -3.40 -13.38
N THR A 162 -17.39 -2.13 -13.76
CA THR A 162 -17.06 -1.66 -15.12
C THR A 162 -15.59 -1.91 -15.46
N ALA A 163 -14.67 -1.64 -14.53
CA ALA A 163 -13.24 -1.90 -14.73
C ALA A 163 -12.94 -3.37 -15.01
N ILE A 164 -13.61 -4.30 -14.32
CA ILE A 164 -13.47 -5.74 -14.59
C ILE A 164 -14.15 -6.13 -15.90
N THR A 165 -15.33 -5.58 -16.18
CA THR A 165 -16.11 -5.91 -17.39
C THR A 165 -15.42 -5.41 -18.67
N ASN A 166 -14.65 -4.32 -18.60
CA ASN A 166 -13.81 -3.86 -19.70
C ASN A 166 -12.62 -4.80 -19.99
N GLY A 167 -12.37 -5.77 -19.12
CA GLY A 167 -11.21 -6.65 -19.16
C GLY A 167 -10.00 -6.02 -18.45
N CYS A 168 -9.28 -6.84 -17.69
CA CYS A 168 -8.05 -6.44 -17.03
C CYS A 168 -6.94 -7.49 -17.18
N ASP A 169 -5.69 -7.04 -17.13
CA ASP A 169 -4.51 -7.90 -17.07
C ASP A 169 -4.18 -8.25 -15.62
N VAL A 170 -4.24 -7.25 -14.75
CA VAL A 170 -3.91 -7.35 -13.33
C VAL A 170 -5.11 -6.90 -12.51
N LEU A 171 -5.53 -7.74 -11.58
CA LEU A 171 -6.54 -7.43 -10.57
C LEU A 171 -5.88 -7.36 -9.20
N VAL A 172 -5.94 -6.19 -8.55
CA VAL A 172 -5.47 -5.99 -7.18
C VAL A 172 -6.68 -5.86 -6.26
N ALA A 173 -6.75 -6.66 -5.20
CA ALA A 173 -7.99 -6.79 -4.44
C ALA A 173 -7.79 -6.94 -2.92
N THR A 174 -8.75 -6.46 -2.14
CA THR A 174 -8.90 -6.89 -0.73
C THR A 174 -9.69 -8.21 -0.65
N PRO A 175 -9.38 -9.11 0.31
CA PRO A 175 -9.97 -10.46 0.36
C PRO A 175 -11.50 -10.48 0.43
N ASP A 176 -12.07 -9.60 1.25
CA ASP A 176 -13.51 -9.48 1.46
C ASP A 176 -14.28 -9.12 0.18
N ARG A 177 -13.84 -8.06 -0.51
CA ARG A 177 -14.48 -7.60 -1.73
C ARG A 177 -14.27 -8.58 -2.87
N LEU A 178 -13.08 -9.18 -2.98
CA LEU A 178 -12.81 -10.20 -3.99
C LEU A 178 -13.75 -11.40 -3.84
N GLN A 179 -13.94 -11.89 -2.62
CA GLN A 179 -14.83 -13.02 -2.39
C GLN A 179 -16.28 -12.68 -2.76
N GLU A 180 -16.75 -11.47 -2.47
CA GLU A 180 -18.07 -11.02 -2.93
C GLU A 180 -18.18 -11.03 -4.48
N PHE A 181 -17.15 -10.58 -5.19
CA PHE A 181 -17.12 -10.60 -6.65
C PHE A 181 -17.13 -12.03 -7.20
N ILE A 182 -16.38 -12.95 -6.58
CA ILE A 182 -16.36 -14.37 -6.95
C ILE A 182 -17.75 -15.00 -6.72
N ASN A 183 -18.32 -14.81 -5.53
CA ASN A 183 -19.62 -15.40 -5.15
C ASN A 183 -20.78 -14.90 -6.02
N ASN A 184 -20.68 -13.66 -6.51
CA ASN A 184 -21.67 -13.06 -7.40
C ASN A 184 -21.36 -13.27 -8.89
N GLU A 185 -20.36 -14.11 -9.23
CA GLU A 185 -19.93 -14.39 -10.60
C GLU A 185 -19.56 -13.13 -11.41
N LYS A 186 -19.07 -12.08 -10.73
CA LYS A 186 -18.68 -10.80 -11.33
C LYS A 186 -17.25 -10.78 -11.85
N VAL A 187 -16.47 -11.82 -11.56
CA VAL A 187 -15.08 -11.94 -12.00
C VAL A 187 -14.81 -13.39 -12.41
N ASP A 188 -14.25 -13.57 -13.60
CA ASP A 188 -13.74 -14.86 -14.07
C ASP A 188 -12.25 -14.97 -13.74
N LEU A 189 -11.87 -15.96 -12.93
CA LEU A 189 -10.48 -16.21 -12.51
C LEU A 189 -9.83 -17.38 -13.27
N SER A 190 -10.48 -17.92 -14.32
CA SER A 190 -10.00 -19.07 -15.08
C SER A 190 -8.69 -18.83 -15.84
N GLN A 191 -8.34 -17.57 -16.12
CA GLN A 191 -7.16 -17.18 -16.91
C GLN A 191 -5.94 -16.79 -16.06
N LEU A 192 -6.00 -16.97 -14.75
CA LEU A 192 -4.91 -16.63 -13.86
C LEU A 192 -3.65 -17.44 -14.19
N LYS A 193 -2.54 -16.73 -14.37
CA LYS A 193 -1.18 -17.27 -14.47
C LYS A 193 -0.38 -17.03 -13.20
N HIS A 194 -0.70 -15.97 -12.46
CA HIS A 194 -0.02 -15.61 -11.22
C HIS A 194 -1.03 -15.18 -10.16
N VAL A 195 -0.89 -15.73 -8.96
CA VAL A 195 -1.62 -15.33 -7.76
C VAL A 195 -0.63 -14.91 -6.71
N VAL A 196 -0.80 -13.69 -6.18
CA VAL A 196 0.05 -13.13 -5.13
C VAL A 196 -0.81 -12.88 -3.90
N ILE A 197 -0.42 -13.44 -2.76
CA ILE A 197 -0.96 -13.06 -1.45
C ILE A 197 0.11 -12.20 -0.76
N ASN A 198 -0.08 -10.88 -0.79
CA ASN A 198 0.90 -9.95 -0.26
C ASN A 198 0.59 -9.58 1.19
N GLU A 199 1.62 -9.61 2.05
CA GLU A 199 1.50 -9.29 3.49
C GLU A 199 0.52 -10.22 4.23
N ILE A 200 0.61 -11.54 3.99
CA ILE A 200 -0.34 -12.51 4.57
C ILE A 200 -0.38 -12.46 6.11
N ALA A 201 0.74 -12.13 6.76
CA ALA A 201 0.82 -11.98 8.22
C ALA A 201 -0.16 -10.93 8.77
N SER A 202 -0.49 -9.87 8.03
CA SER A 202 -1.46 -8.85 8.45
C SER A 202 -2.91 -9.22 8.13
N MET A 203 -3.16 -10.41 7.58
CA MET A 203 -4.48 -10.89 7.17
C MET A 203 -4.87 -12.21 7.84
N LEU A 204 -4.23 -12.54 8.97
CA LEU A 204 -4.44 -13.80 9.68
C LEU A 204 -5.68 -13.82 10.57
N ASP A 205 -6.25 -12.66 10.88
CA ASP A 205 -7.44 -12.54 11.71
C ASP A 205 -8.69 -13.01 10.98
N SER A 206 -9.59 -13.66 11.72
CA SER A 206 -10.93 -14.00 11.20
C SER A 206 -11.79 -12.73 11.15
N PRO A 207 -12.60 -12.51 10.08
CA PRO A 207 -12.93 -13.44 8.99
C PRO A 207 -11.98 -13.39 7.77
N VAL A 208 -10.99 -12.49 7.76
CA VAL A 208 -10.14 -12.22 6.59
C VAL A 208 -9.39 -13.47 6.12
N ILE A 209 -8.85 -14.24 7.08
CA ILE A 209 -8.12 -15.47 6.75
C ILE A 209 -9.01 -16.54 6.09
N ASP A 210 -10.29 -16.57 6.42
CA ASP A 210 -11.23 -17.52 5.85
C ASP A 210 -11.63 -17.10 4.43
N HIS A 211 -11.70 -15.80 4.16
CA HIS A 211 -11.81 -15.27 2.80
C HIS A 211 -10.60 -15.68 1.94
N ILE A 212 -9.37 -15.53 2.46
CA ILE A 212 -8.14 -15.94 1.75
C ILE A 212 -8.18 -17.44 1.45
N LYS A 213 -8.52 -18.28 2.42
CA LYS A 213 -8.64 -19.73 2.20
C LYS A 213 -9.70 -20.06 1.14
N ALA A 214 -10.81 -19.35 1.12
CA ALA A 214 -11.87 -19.54 0.13
C ALA A 214 -11.40 -19.14 -1.29
N ILE A 215 -10.71 -18.01 -1.42
CA ILE A 215 -10.11 -17.54 -2.68
C ILE A 215 -9.08 -18.55 -3.18
N LEU A 216 -8.15 -19.00 -2.32
CA LEU A 216 -7.16 -20.00 -2.71
C LEU A 216 -7.82 -21.32 -3.10
N LYS A 217 -8.89 -21.72 -2.41
CA LYS A 217 -9.64 -22.93 -2.77
C LYS A 217 -10.34 -22.77 -4.13
N SER A 218 -10.93 -21.62 -4.43
CA SER A 218 -11.61 -21.39 -5.72
C SER A 218 -10.63 -21.33 -6.88
N VAL A 219 -9.41 -20.83 -6.66
CA VAL A 219 -8.38 -20.80 -7.70
C VAL A 219 -7.66 -22.14 -7.86
N PHE A 220 -7.27 -22.80 -6.77
CA PHE A 220 -6.42 -24.00 -6.77
C PHE A 220 -7.19 -25.28 -6.40
N THR A 221 -8.43 -25.42 -6.88
CA THR A 221 -9.28 -26.57 -6.51
C THR A 221 -8.56 -27.90 -6.74
N SER A 222 -8.52 -28.73 -5.69
CA SER A 222 -7.87 -30.04 -5.68
C SER A 222 -8.40 -30.93 -6.81
N GLY A 223 -7.60 -31.11 -7.87
CA GLY A 223 -7.93 -31.99 -9.00
C GLY A 223 -7.87 -31.33 -10.38
N GLN A 224 -7.72 -30.01 -10.46
CA GLN A 224 -7.30 -29.37 -11.71
C GLN A 224 -5.83 -28.95 -11.60
N GLU A 225 -5.05 -29.31 -12.63
CA GLU A 225 -3.73 -28.75 -12.93
C GLU A 225 -3.87 -27.24 -13.20
N THR A 226 -4.19 -26.49 -12.15
CA THR A 226 -4.23 -25.03 -12.21
C THR A 226 -2.78 -24.58 -12.38
N LYS A 227 -2.43 -24.18 -13.61
CA LYS A 227 -1.09 -23.74 -14.04
C LYS A 227 -0.68 -22.36 -13.47
N ALA A 228 -1.41 -21.86 -12.47
CA ALA A 228 -1.13 -20.55 -11.89
C ALA A 228 0.00 -20.69 -10.86
N GLN A 229 1.00 -19.82 -10.96
CA GLN A 229 2.03 -19.70 -9.93
C GLN A 229 1.46 -19.00 -8.70
N LEU A 230 1.70 -19.55 -7.51
CA LEU A 230 1.35 -18.95 -6.22
C LEU A 230 2.58 -18.32 -5.55
N ILE A 231 2.48 -17.02 -5.26
CA ILE A 231 3.50 -16.24 -4.55
C ILE A 231 2.89 -15.74 -3.26
N ILE A 232 3.49 -16.08 -2.12
CA ILE A 232 3.04 -15.60 -0.81
C ILE A 232 4.16 -14.73 -0.23
N SER A 233 3.85 -13.49 0.12
CA SER A 233 4.77 -12.62 0.84
C SER A 233 4.32 -12.47 2.30
N SER A 234 5.28 -12.57 3.21
CA SER A 234 5.04 -12.43 4.64
C SER A 234 6.20 -11.73 5.33
N GLU A 235 5.92 -11.01 6.41
CA GLU A 235 6.96 -10.54 7.32
C GLU A 235 7.33 -11.62 8.35
N SER A 236 6.32 -12.30 8.88
CA SER A 236 6.48 -13.39 9.85
C SER A 236 5.84 -14.69 9.37
N ILE A 237 6.44 -15.83 9.70
CA ILE A 237 5.93 -17.16 9.36
C ILE A 237 5.35 -17.81 10.64
N SER A 238 4.10 -17.45 10.95
CA SER A 238 3.32 -18.11 12.01
C SER A 238 2.82 -19.49 11.56
N ASP A 239 2.32 -20.31 12.50
CA ASP A 239 1.77 -21.63 12.20
C ASP A 239 0.62 -21.59 11.18
N THR A 240 -0.18 -20.53 11.20
CA THR A 240 -1.26 -20.33 10.22
C THR A 240 -0.68 -20.15 8.82
N VAL A 241 0.38 -19.35 8.67
CA VAL A 241 1.08 -19.17 7.38
C VAL A 241 1.71 -20.49 6.94
N ARG A 242 2.34 -21.26 7.85
CA ARG A 242 2.89 -22.59 7.55
C ARG A 242 1.82 -23.57 7.06
N LYS A 243 0.64 -23.56 7.68
CA LYS A 243 -0.49 -24.41 7.27
C LYS A 243 -1.02 -24.05 5.88
N ILE A 244 -1.10 -22.75 5.55
CA ILE A 244 -1.55 -22.27 4.24
C ILE A 244 -0.51 -22.62 3.17
N THR A 245 0.75 -22.29 3.41
CA THR A 245 1.86 -22.56 2.47
C THR A 245 1.99 -24.05 2.18
N LYS A 246 2.01 -24.91 3.21
CA LYS A 246 2.05 -26.37 3.04
C LYS A 246 0.84 -26.93 2.28
N LYS A 247 -0.32 -26.27 2.34
CA LYS A 247 -1.54 -26.75 1.70
C LYS A 247 -1.64 -26.35 0.22
N TYR A 248 -1.18 -25.14 -0.13
CA TYR A 248 -1.43 -24.55 -1.45
C TYR A 248 -0.18 -24.38 -2.31
N LEU A 249 1.02 -24.28 -1.74
CA LEU A 249 2.24 -24.25 -2.54
C LEU A 249 2.58 -25.67 -3.03
N THR A 250 3.16 -25.74 -4.21
CA THR A 250 3.73 -26.96 -4.80
C THR A 250 4.92 -27.50 -3.99
N ASN A 251 5.26 -28.77 -4.21
CA ASN A 251 6.35 -29.44 -3.48
C ASN A 251 7.74 -28.87 -3.83
N ASP A 252 7.90 -28.29 -5.01
CA ASP A 252 9.12 -27.62 -5.48
C ASP A 252 9.14 -26.11 -5.20
N ALA A 253 8.18 -25.63 -4.39
CA ALA A 253 8.11 -24.23 -4.02
C ALA A 253 9.35 -23.76 -3.25
N VAL A 254 9.83 -22.56 -3.59
CA VAL A 254 11.06 -22.00 -3.03
C VAL A 254 10.74 -21.04 -1.89
N THR A 255 11.37 -21.23 -0.73
CA THR A 255 11.29 -20.26 0.37
C THR A 255 12.48 -19.31 0.34
N ILE A 256 12.21 -18.02 0.17
CA ILE A 256 13.19 -16.95 0.20
C ILE A 256 13.11 -16.30 1.58
N ASN A 257 14.12 -16.55 2.41
CA ASN A 257 14.20 -15.97 3.75
C ASN A 257 15.24 -14.85 3.80
N MET A 258 14.79 -13.66 4.19
CA MET A 258 15.60 -12.47 4.41
C MET A 258 15.79 -12.13 5.89
N ALA A 259 15.21 -12.92 6.81
CA ALA A 259 15.52 -12.79 8.22
C ALA A 259 16.98 -13.17 8.46
N GLU A 260 17.71 -12.30 9.15
CA GLU A 260 19.12 -12.49 9.46
C GLU A 260 19.33 -13.82 10.21
N LYS A 261 20.26 -14.64 9.73
CA LYS A 261 20.81 -15.74 10.51
C LYS A 261 21.64 -15.17 11.66
N ASN A 262 20.99 -14.78 12.75
CA ASN A 262 21.64 -14.87 14.07
C ASN A 262 21.41 -16.29 14.59
N ALA A 263 22.06 -17.26 13.93
CA ALA A 263 22.20 -18.61 14.44
C ALA A 263 23.69 -18.90 14.53
N LYS A 264 24.26 -18.65 15.72
CA LYS A 264 25.47 -19.35 16.14
C LYS A 264 25.20 -20.84 15.98
N GLU A 265 26.14 -21.51 15.34
CA GLU A 265 26.34 -22.94 15.38
C GLU A 265 26.20 -23.41 16.84
N GLN A 266 25.15 -24.19 17.13
CA GLN A 266 25.22 -25.18 18.19
C GLN A 266 25.37 -26.51 17.48
N SER A 267 26.57 -27.05 17.66
CA SER A 267 26.97 -28.39 17.32
C SER A 267 25.93 -29.41 17.79
N ALA A 268 25.71 -30.39 16.92
CA ALA A 268 25.22 -31.69 17.31
C ALA A 268 26.13 -32.25 18.41
N ASP A 269 25.55 -32.66 19.51
CA ASP A 269 25.96 -33.84 20.28
C ASP A 269 24.67 -34.49 20.76
N ASP A 270 24.51 -35.76 20.35
CA ASP A 270 23.44 -36.68 20.71
C ASP A 270 23.60 -37.19 22.17
N ASP A 271 22.55 -37.85 22.64
CA ASP A 271 22.44 -38.82 23.75
C ASP A 271 21.81 -38.36 25.08
N ASP A 272 20.52 -38.74 25.20
CA ASP A 272 19.88 -39.59 26.22
C ASP A 272 19.72 -39.20 27.72
N ASP A 273 18.49 -39.47 28.16
CA ASP A 273 17.99 -39.96 29.47
C ASP A 273 17.58 -39.01 30.63
N GLU A 274 16.26 -39.08 30.87
CA GLU A 274 15.48 -39.28 32.11
C GLU A 274 15.81 -38.57 33.45
N ASP A 275 14.79 -37.83 33.89
CA ASP A 275 14.08 -37.90 35.19
C ASP A 275 14.62 -37.20 36.45
N SER A 276 13.64 -36.71 37.23
CA SER A 276 13.64 -36.40 38.67
C SER A 276 14.11 -35.02 39.21
N ALA A 277 13.10 -34.30 39.72
CA ALA A 277 13.03 -33.59 41.02
C ALA A 277 13.69 -32.19 41.22
N GLU A 278 12.83 -31.21 41.54
CA GLU A 278 13.13 -29.99 42.31
C GLU A 278 13.23 -30.27 43.84
N PRO A 279 13.43 -29.28 44.74
CA PRO A 279 14.15 -27.99 44.68
C PRO A 279 15.18 -27.90 45.85
N MET A 280 15.89 -26.78 46.05
CA MET A 280 16.17 -26.19 47.39
C MET A 280 16.95 -24.87 47.31
N ASN A 281 16.55 -23.95 48.20
CA ASN A 281 17.03 -22.60 48.46
C ASN A 281 18.52 -22.47 48.85
N GLY A 282 19.09 -21.28 48.57
CA GLY A 282 20.31 -20.79 49.22
C GLY A 282 20.64 -19.34 48.89
N SER A 283 20.18 -18.41 49.73
CA SER A 283 20.56 -16.99 49.69
C SER A 283 22.02 -16.76 50.07
N SER A 284 22.77 -15.95 49.31
CA SER A 284 23.78 -15.05 49.87
C SER A 284 24.17 -13.92 48.92
N ALA A 285 24.33 -12.75 49.51
CA ALA A 285 24.44 -11.44 48.88
C ALA A 285 25.86 -11.07 48.44
N ASN A 286 25.89 -10.12 47.50
CA ASN A 286 26.92 -9.11 47.21
C ASN A 286 28.31 -9.56 46.76
N GLY A 287 28.51 -9.49 45.45
CA GLY A 287 29.77 -9.16 44.80
C GLY A 287 29.45 -8.35 43.55
N ALA A 288 29.59 -7.02 43.63
CA ALA A 288 29.46 -6.14 42.48
C ALA A 288 30.58 -6.44 41.49
N ASP A 289 30.22 -6.96 40.32
CA ASP A 289 31.11 -6.99 39.16
C ASP A 289 30.50 -6.15 38.04
N LYS A 290 31.20 -5.05 37.73
CA LYS A 290 30.88 -4.13 36.65
C LYS A 290 31.37 -4.77 35.35
N THR A 291 30.48 -5.48 34.66
CA THR A 291 30.64 -5.76 33.24
C THR A 291 29.46 -5.16 32.49
N ASN A 292 29.75 -4.39 31.44
CA ASN A 292 28.80 -3.60 30.63
C ASN A 292 27.61 -4.45 30.16
N GLY A 293 26.50 -4.43 30.91
CA GLY A 293 25.20 -4.88 30.45
C GLY A 293 24.54 -3.77 29.66
N VAL A 294 24.31 -3.99 28.36
CA VAL A 294 23.53 -3.07 27.53
C VAL A 294 22.11 -3.02 28.09
N ALA A 295 21.66 -1.83 28.49
CA ALA A 295 20.31 -1.62 29.00
C ALA A 295 19.28 -1.94 27.89
N LYS A 296 18.25 -2.71 28.24
CA LYS A 296 17.13 -3.08 27.35
C LYS A 296 15.94 -2.19 27.66
N SER A 297 15.20 -1.77 26.63
CA SER A 297 13.95 -1.02 26.80
C SER A 297 12.94 -1.79 27.67
N LEU A 298 12.15 -1.06 28.46
CA LEU A 298 11.15 -1.62 29.38
C LEU A 298 9.84 -2.02 28.68
N LEU A 299 9.55 -1.44 27.51
CA LEU A 299 8.32 -1.69 26.74
C LEU A 299 8.48 -2.82 25.73
N SER A 300 9.48 -2.71 24.86
CA SER A 300 9.70 -3.64 23.74
C SER A 300 10.79 -4.68 24.00
N LYS A 301 11.53 -4.57 25.12
CA LYS A 301 12.69 -5.42 25.48
C LYS A 301 13.82 -5.40 24.44
N LEU A 302 13.84 -4.39 23.57
CA LEU A 302 14.85 -4.20 22.54
C LEU A 302 16.15 -3.66 23.14
N GLU A 303 17.28 -4.09 22.60
CA GLU A 303 18.62 -3.57 22.93
C GLU A 303 18.84 -2.23 22.21
N ASN A 304 19.50 -1.26 22.87
CA ASN A 304 19.75 0.11 22.37
C ASN A 304 18.50 0.99 22.19
N PHE A 305 17.43 0.71 22.95
CA PHE A 305 16.26 1.58 23.05
C PHE A 305 16.10 2.07 24.48
N THR A 306 15.89 3.38 24.63
CA THR A 306 15.57 4.04 25.88
C THR A 306 14.05 4.25 25.95
N THR A 307 13.43 3.82 27.04
CA THR A 307 12.00 4.03 27.27
C THR A 307 11.76 5.41 27.88
N TYR A 308 10.95 6.22 27.20
CA TYR A 308 10.59 7.57 27.59
C TYR A 308 9.13 7.65 28.04
N GLN A 309 8.87 8.50 29.02
CA GLN A 309 7.52 8.87 29.44
C GLN A 309 7.28 10.35 29.15
N LEU A 310 6.18 10.63 28.46
CA LEU A 310 5.61 11.96 28.25
C LEU A 310 4.42 12.14 29.19
N THR A 311 4.56 12.99 30.18
CA THR A 311 3.52 13.32 31.17
C THR A 311 2.85 14.64 30.80
N SER A 312 1.52 14.67 30.85
CA SER A 312 0.70 15.84 30.55
C SER A 312 -0.23 16.17 31.72
N SER A 313 -0.46 17.46 31.98
CA SER A 313 -1.44 17.92 32.98
C SER A 313 -2.90 17.71 32.55
N GLU A 314 -3.12 17.36 31.28
CA GLU A 314 -4.42 17.04 30.68
C GLU A 314 -4.36 15.67 29.98
N GLU A 315 -5.50 14.98 29.88
CA GLU A 315 -5.60 13.66 29.25
C GLU A 315 -5.08 13.65 27.79
N ILE A 316 -4.17 12.72 27.51
CA ILE A 316 -3.64 12.45 26.19
C ILE A 316 -4.62 11.53 25.44
N LYS A 317 -5.45 12.14 24.61
CA LYS A 317 -6.57 11.46 23.95
C LYS A 317 -6.17 10.67 22.69
N SER A 318 -4.94 10.80 22.20
CA SER A 318 -4.51 10.14 20.97
C SER A 318 -3.00 9.98 20.90
N VAL A 319 -2.55 8.91 20.25
CA VAL A 319 -1.12 8.67 19.97
C VAL A 319 -0.56 9.74 19.03
N GLY A 320 -1.39 10.31 18.16
CA GLY A 320 -1.01 11.43 17.30
C GLY A 320 -0.50 12.65 18.07
N PHE A 321 -0.94 12.85 19.32
CA PHE A 321 -0.40 13.90 20.19
C PHE A 321 1.07 13.65 20.53
N VAL A 322 1.43 12.41 20.86
CA VAL A 322 2.82 12.00 21.16
C VAL A 322 3.72 12.24 19.94
N PHE A 323 3.29 11.78 18.76
CA PHE A 323 4.02 12.04 17.50
C PHE A 323 4.16 13.53 17.20
N THR A 324 3.11 14.33 17.44
CA THR A 324 3.16 15.78 17.22
C THR A 324 4.18 16.45 18.15
N MET A 325 4.33 15.97 19.39
CA MET A 325 5.36 16.49 20.30
C MET A 325 6.77 16.07 19.88
N LEU A 326 6.96 14.84 19.43
CA LEU A 326 8.27 14.34 19.00
C LEU A 326 8.74 14.97 17.69
N ARG A 327 7.84 15.22 16.73
CA ARG A 327 8.17 15.95 15.48
C ARG A 327 8.68 17.36 15.74
N LYS A 328 8.29 18.02 16.84
CA LYS A 328 8.86 19.32 17.23
C LYS A 328 10.34 19.22 17.62
N CYS A 329 10.80 18.05 18.05
CA CYS A 329 12.20 17.82 18.45
C CYS A 329 13.05 17.28 17.30
N PHE A 330 12.47 16.42 16.47
CA PHE A 330 13.19 15.63 15.47
C PHE A 330 12.84 16.00 14.01
N GLY A 331 11.90 16.91 13.79
CA GLY A 331 11.41 17.31 12.47
C GLY A 331 10.19 16.51 11.98
N ASP A 332 9.53 17.01 10.94
CA ASP A 332 8.26 16.47 10.43
C ASP A 332 8.37 15.05 9.84
N ASP A 333 9.58 14.63 9.45
CA ASP A 333 9.85 13.32 8.85
C ASP A 333 10.20 12.22 9.88
N PHE A 334 10.14 12.53 11.18
CA PHE A 334 10.59 11.63 12.24
C PHE A 334 9.90 10.26 12.27
N ASP A 335 8.61 10.20 11.92
CA ASP A 335 7.82 8.96 11.89
C ASP A 335 7.90 8.22 10.55
N ALA A 336 8.41 8.86 9.49
CA ALA A 336 8.58 8.22 8.19
C ALA A 336 9.66 7.12 8.20
N LYS A 337 10.53 7.12 9.23
CA LYS A 337 11.65 6.18 9.39
C LYS A 337 11.36 5.00 10.33
N GLY A 338 10.16 4.91 10.93
CA GLY A 338 9.82 3.82 11.84
C GLY A 338 10.56 3.87 13.18
N THR A 339 10.94 5.08 13.61
CA THR A 339 11.83 5.33 14.76
C THR A 339 11.20 4.99 16.12
N ILE A 340 9.86 5.02 16.23
CA ILE A 340 9.14 4.66 17.45
C ILE A 340 8.63 3.23 17.32
N SER A 341 9.15 2.33 18.17
CA SER A 341 8.76 0.92 18.14
C SER A 341 7.37 0.68 18.74
N GLN A 342 7.03 1.39 19.82
CA GLN A 342 5.79 1.16 20.56
C GLN A 342 5.38 2.41 21.33
N VAL A 343 4.07 2.65 21.44
CA VAL A 343 3.48 3.67 22.33
C VAL A 343 2.37 3.01 23.14
N ALA A 344 2.39 3.20 24.46
CA ALA A 344 1.36 2.77 25.38
C ALA A 344 0.93 3.94 26.28
N PHE A 345 -0.29 3.91 26.80
CA PHE A 345 -0.79 4.92 27.73
C PHE A 345 -0.85 4.37 29.14
N THR A 346 -0.66 5.24 30.13
CA THR A 346 -0.99 4.92 31.53
C THR A 346 -2.51 4.79 31.71
N LYS A 347 -2.95 4.05 32.73
CA LYS A 347 -4.40 3.83 33.00
C LYS A 347 -5.21 5.12 33.17
N ASP A 348 -4.57 6.19 33.62
CA ASP A 348 -5.17 7.51 33.81
C ASP A 348 -5.17 8.38 32.54
N PHE A 349 -4.56 7.91 31.44
CA PHE A 349 -4.35 8.64 30.19
C PHE A 349 -3.61 9.99 30.34
N LEU A 350 -2.98 10.27 31.48
CA LEU A 350 -2.20 11.49 31.70
C LEU A 350 -0.76 11.36 31.21
N SER A 351 -0.30 10.13 30.97
CA SER A 351 1.04 9.87 30.43
C SER A 351 1.02 8.90 29.27
N ALA A 352 1.98 9.06 28.37
CA ALA A 352 2.29 8.13 27.30
C ALA A 352 3.73 7.63 27.47
N VAL A 353 3.93 6.32 27.34
CA VAL A 353 5.23 5.67 27.41
C VAL A 353 5.56 5.13 26.03
N PHE A 354 6.79 5.36 25.55
CA PHE A 354 7.22 4.93 24.23
C PHE A 354 8.72 4.67 24.18
N ASP A 355 9.15 3.89 23.20
CA ASP A 355 10.56 3.57 23.00
C ASP A 355 11.20 4.40 21.89
N LEU A 356 12.36 4.97 22.19
CA LEU A 356 13.22 5.67 21.23
C LEU A 356 14.60 5.00 21.18
N PRO A 357 15.27 4.98 20.01
CA PRO A 357 16.67 4.59 19.92
C PRO A 357 17.54 5.48 20.82
N SER A 358 18.45 4.87 21.59
CA SER A 358 19.29 5.59 22.55
C SER A 358 20.23 6.61 21.90
N GLU A 359 20.47 6.51 20.59
CA GLU A 359 21.22 7.49 19.78
C GLU A 359 20.54 8.87 19.73
N LEU A 360 19.23 8.93 19.99
CA LEU A 360 18.46 10.17 19.96
C LEU A 360 18.40 10.88 21.31
N ASP A 361 18.97 10.29 22.36
CA ASP A 361 18.86 10.79 23.73
C ASP A 361 19.50 12.19 23.86
N GLU A 362 20.66 12.43 23.23
CA GLU A 362 21.33 13.74 23.23
C GLU A 362 20.55 14.81 22.45
N GLN A 363 19.94 14.44 21.32
CA GLN A 363 19.12 15.35 20.52
C GLN A 363 17.82 15.71 21.24
N LEU A 364 17.18 14.73 21.90
CA LEU A 364 16.00 14.97 22.70
C LEU A 364 16.32 15.90 23.88
N GLN A 365 17.41 15.68 24.60
CA GLN A 365 17.81 16.50 25.74
C GLN A 365 18.20 17.94 25.35
N SER A 366 18.77 18.14 24.15
CA SER A 366 19.16 19.48 23.68
C SER A 366 17.98 20.32 23.16
N TYR A 367 16.99 19.68 22.53
CA TYR A 367 15.84 20.37 21.94
C TYR A 367 14.61 20.43 22.85
N TRP A 368 14.38 19.42 23.69
CA TRP A 368 13.22 19.38 24.56
C TRP A 368 13.38 20.32 25.75
N LYS A 369 12.31 21.07 26.05
CA LYS A 369 12.22 21.90 27.24
C LYS A 369 10.90 21.60 27.93
N ASP A 370 11.01 21.11 29.16
CA ASP A 370 9.84 20.87 29.99
C ASP A 370 9.04 22.15 30.19
N SER A 371 7.73 21.98 30.21
CA SER A 371 6.77 23.04 30.50
C SER A 371 5.91 22.65 31.69
N ALA A 372 5.22 23.61 32.29
CA ALA A 372 4.31 23.34 33.40
C ALA A 372 3.15 22.38 33.05
N ARG A 373 2.91 22.11 31.76
CA ARG A 373 1.82 21.26 31.27
C ARG A 373 2.29 19.94 30.66
N ILE A 374 3.53 19.88 30.19
CA ILE A 374 4.07 18.73 29.48
C ILE A 374 5.52 18.55 29.90
N GLN A 375 5.82 17.36 30.41
CA GLN A 375 7.15 16.94 30.85
C GLN A 375 7.53 15.66 30.14
N MET A 376 8.80 15.49 29.80
CA MET A 376 9.29 14.27 29.16
C MET A 376 10.64 13.85 29.74
N GLY A 377 10.78 12.56 30.05
CA GLY A 377 12.03 12.02 30.58
C GLY A 377 12.15 10.51 30.42
N PRO A 378 13.38 9.98 30.49
CA PRO A 378 13.60 8.54 30.48
C PRO A 378 13.11 7.94 31.80
N ILE A 379 12.55 6.73 31.75
CA ILE A 379 12.08 6.00 32.93
C ILE A 379 12.87 4.71 33.13
N THR A 380 13.12 4.37 34.40
CA THR A 380 13.79 3.13 34.80
C THR A 380 12.81 2.07 35.30
N GLU A 381 11.56 2.44 35.56
CA GLU A 381 10.49 1.55 36.00
C GLU A 381 9.21 1.86 35.23
N LEU A 382 8.51 0.80 34.78
CA LEU A 382 7.33 0.95 33.93
C LEU A 382 6.07 1.27 34.77
N PRO A 383 5.35 2.37 34.47
CA PRO A 383 4.11 2.72 35.18
C PRO A 383 2.96 1.77 34.82
N GLU A 384 1.84 1.81 35.57
CA GLU A 384 0.66 0.99 35.27
C GLU A 384 0.01 1.41 33.94
N LEU A 385 0.11 0.52 32.94
CA LEU A 385 -0.37 0.76 31.57
C LEU A 385 -1.81 0.28 31.37
N ASP A 386 -2.49 0.92 30.43
CA ASP A 386 -3.79 0.49 29.92
C ASP A 386 -3.63 -0.71 28.98
N GLU A 387 -4.21 -1.86 29.36
CA GLU A 387 -4.05 -3.14 28.64
C GLU A 387 -4.62 -3.10 27.20
N ALA A 388 -5.57 -2.22 26.91
CA ALA A 388 -6.11 -2.07 25.55
C ALA A 388 -5.15 -1.30 24.63
N SER A 389 -4.34 -0.39 25.18
CA SER A 389 -3.30 0.34 24.44
C SER A 389 -2.08 -0.52 24.08
N MET A 390 -1.83 -1.62 24.80
CA MET A 390 -0.72 -2.54 24.53
C MET A 390 -0.98 -3.51 23.38
N ASN A 391 -2.26 -3.80 23.08
CA ASN A 391 -2.69 -4.76 22.05
C ASN A 391 -3.04 -4.12 20.70
N ASP A 392 -2.95 -2.79 20.60
CA ASP A 392 -3.35 -2.07 19.40
C ASP A 392 -2.13 -1.54 18.63
N SER A 393 -1.54 -2.42 17.80
CA SER A 393 -0.47 -2.05 16.86
C SER A 393 -0.92 -1.06 15.77
N SER A 394 -2.21 -0.68 15.72
CA SER A 394 -2.75 0.23 14.72
C SER A 394 -2.40 1.70 14.96
N TYR A 395 -1.85 2.05 16.12
CA TYR A 395 -1.55 3.44 16.47
C TYR A 395 -0.30 4.03 15.80
N SER A 396 0.50 3.21 15.10
CA SER A 396 1.64 3.68 14.30
C SER A 396 1.25 4.29 12.94
N ARG A 397 -0.05 4.42 12.63
CA ARG A 397 -0.54 5.14 11.45
C ARG A 397 -1.61 6.15 11.84
N GLY A 398 -1.23 7.44 11.79
CA GLY A 398 -2.10 8.57 12.08
C GLY A 398 -3.46 8.49 11.38
N GLY A 399 -4.51 8.32 12.17
CA GLY A 399 -5.89 8.35 11.72
C GLY A 399 -6.80 8.90 12.82
N ASN A 400 -7.31 10.10 12.60
CA ASN A 400 -8.34 10.73 13.44
C ASN A 400 -9.55 9.78 13.62
N LYS A 401 -9.88 9.41 14.86
CA LYS A 401 -11.17 8.78 15.20
C LYS A 401 -12.30 9.82 15.06
N PRO A 402 -13.39 9.56 14.32
CA PRO A 402 -14.64 10.25 14.57
C PRO A 402 -15.42 9.55 15.69
N SER A 403 -16.01 10.38 16.55
CA SER A 403 -16.77 10.04 17.75
C SER A 403 -17.83 8.94 17.60
N ARG A 404 -17.93 8.14 18.66
CA ARG A 404 -19.07 7.29 19.02
C ARG A 404 -20.39 8.07 19.03
N GLY A 405 -21.44 7.48 18.45
CA GLY A 405 -22.80 7.52 19.01
C GLY A 405 -23.83 8.38 18.27
N GLY A 406 -24.78 7.72 17.60
CA GLY A 406 -26.03 8.32 17.11
C GLY A 406 -26.93 7.27 16.45
N ALA A 407 -27.81 6.68 17.25
CA ALA A 407 -28.72 5.59 16.89
C ALA A 407 -29.76 5.96 15.80
N GLY A 408 -30.15 4.95 15.01
CA GLY A 408 -31.31 4.95 14.12
C GLY A 408 -31.13 3.80 13.13
N GLY A 409 -31.87 2.70 13.20
CA GLY A 409 -33.31 2.62 13.36
C GLY A 409 -33.81 1.75 12.22
N ASN A 410 -34.03 0.48 12.54
CA ASN A 410 -34.59 -0.58 11.73
C ASN A 410 -35.75 -0.13 10.82
N ARG A 411 -35.64 -0.31 9.49
CA ARG A 411 -36.80 -0.46 8.58
C ARG A 411 -36.52 -1.49 7.49
N ASN A 412 -36.94 -2.70 7.84
CA ASN A 412 -37.41 -3.80 7.01
C ASN A 412 -38.23 -3.36 5.78
N ALA A 413 -38.11 -4.11 4.68
CA ALA A 413 -39.20 -4.60 3.79
C ALA A 413 -38.77 -4.68 2.32
N GLY A 414 -38.89 -5.88 1.74
CA GLY A 414 -38.59 -6.21 0.35
C GLY A 414 -39.32 -5.33 -0.65
N ARG A 415 -38.64 -5.00 -1.75
CA ARG A 415 -39.22 -4.31 -2.89
C ARG A 415 -39.55 -5.31 -3.99
N SER A 416 -40.84 -5.47 -4.26
CA SER A 416 -41.41 -6.09 -5.45
C SER A 416 -41.04 -5.28 -6.71
N ASN A 417 -41.05 -5.94 -7.87
CA ASN A 417 -40.57 -5.44 -9.15
C ASN A 417 -41.65 -4.61 -9.91
N ALA A 418 -42.49 -3.90 -9.17
CA ALA A 418 -43.64 -3.16 -9.70
C ALA A 418 -43.32 -1.68 -9.94
N CYS A 419 -43.89 -1.11 -11.00
CA CYS A 419 -43.78 0.30 -11.35
C CYS A 419 -44.33 1.19 -10.22
N PHE A 420 -43.54 2.15 -9.73
CA PHE A 420 -43.96 3.04 -8.64
C PHE A 420 -45.10 4.02 -8.98
N ASN A 421 -45.42 4.21 -10.27
CA ASN A 421 -46.47 5.16 -10.67
C ASN A 421 -47.85 4.50 -10.78
N CYS A 422 -47.92 3.22 -11.20
CA CYS A 422 -49.19 2.49 -11.38
C CYS A 422 -49.26 1.13 -10.68
N GLN A 423 -48.20 0.74 -9.97
CA GLN A 423 -48.05 -0.52 -9.21
C GLN A 423 -48.19 -1.81 -10.04
N LYS A 424 -48.07 -1.74 -11.37
CA LYS A 424 -48.02 -2.91 -12.26
C LYS A 424 -46.58 -3.34 -12.52
N GLU A 425 -46.33 -4.65 -12.58
CA GLU A 425 -45.03 -5.22 -12.94
C GLU A 425 -44.79 -5.17 -14.47
N GLY A 426 -43.53 -5.30 -14.89
CA GLY A 426 -43.16 -5.40 -16.32
C GLY A 426 -42.70 -4.11 -17.00
N HIS A 427 -42.65 -2.96 -16.31
CA HIS A 427 -42.03 -1.73 -16.80
C HIS A 427 -41.53 -0.86 -15.64
N LYS A 428 -40.57 0.03 -15.91
CA LYS A 428 -40.05 0.96 -14.92
C LYS A 428 -40.84 2.29 -14.96
N SER A 429 -40.80 3.07 -13.88
CA SER A 429 -41.69 4.22 -13.71
C SER A 429 -41.53 5.35 -14.74
N TRP A 430 -40.41 5.40 -15.45
CA TRP A 430 -40.18 6.34 -16.56
C TRP A 430 -40.74 5.84 -17.91
N GLU A 431 -41.14 4.57 -18.00
CA GLU A 431 -41.80 3.94 -19.15
C GLU A 431 -43.31 3.81 -18.92
N CYS A 432 -43.85 4.43 -17.85
CA CYS A 432 -45.25 4.26 -17.48
C CYS A 432 -46.18 5.08 -18.40
N PRO A 433 -47.09 4.43 -19.14
CA PRO A 433 -47.94 5.11 -20.13
C PRO A 433 -49.02 6.00 -19.50
N ASP A 434 -49.33 5.81 -18.22
CA ASP A 434 -50.27 6.64 -17.46
C ASP A 434 -49.51 7.72 -16.67
N SER A 435 -49.06 8.75 -17.36
CA SER A 435 -48.50 9.96 -16.73
C SER A 435 -49.49 11.12 -16.82
N SER A 436 -50.59 11.05 -16.06
CA SER A 436 -51.51 12.17 -15.90
C SER A 436 -51.92 12.39 -14.44
N GLY A 437 -51.15 13.24 -13.75
CA GLY A 437 -51.62 14.17 -12.72
C GLY A 437 -51.77 13.68 -11.27
N SER A 438 -50.89 14.17 -10.38
CA SER A 438 -51.30 14.98 -9.22
C SER A 438 -50.11 15.43 -8.35
N GLN A 439 -49.84 16.73 -8.45
CA GLN A 439 -49.38 17.69 -7.45
C GLN A 439 -48.85 17.17 -6.09
N ARG A 440 -47.59 17.52 -5.78
CA ARG A 440 -47.25 18.06 -4.46
C ARG A 440 -46.48 19.37 -4.60
N ASN A 441 -47.01 20.36 -3.90
CA ASN A 441 -46.66 21.77 -3.87
C ASN A 441 -45.61 22.04 -2.78
N GLY A 442 -44.66 22.95 -3.06
CA GLY A 442 -44.03 23.83 -2.07
C GLY A 442 -42.69 23.41 -1.47
N GLY A 443 -41.59 24.07 -1.89
CA GLY A 443 -40.34 24.11 -1.13
C GLY A 443 -39.08 24.47 -1.93
N ASN A 444 -39.02 25.69 -2.47
CA ASN A 444 -37.85 26.24 -3.20
C ASN A 444 -36.54 26.22 -2.37
N LYS A 445 -35.47 25.68 -2.96
CA LYS A 445 -34.12 26.32 -3.01
C LYS A 445 -33.28 25.69 -4.13
N SER A 446 -33.36 26.35 -5.30
CA SER A 446 -32.25 26.78 -6.19
C SER A 446 -30.90 26.08 -6.00
N GLY A 447 -30.20 25.55 -7.01
CA GLY A 447 -30.27 25.60 -8.48
C GLY A 447 -28.93 25.01 -8.99
N GLY A 448 -28.71 24.59 -10.23
CA GLY A 448 -29.58 24.46 -11.39
C GLY A 448 -28.92 23.50 -12.38
N GLY A 449 -29.73 22.59 -12.95
CA GLY A 449 -29.41 21.89 -14.19
C GLY A 449 -30.13 22.64 -15.31
N GLY A 450 -29.37 23.29 -16.19
CA GLY A 450 -29.88 23.91 -17.40
C GLY A 450 -29.58 23.02 -18.60
N GLY A 451 -30.54 22.18 -18.97
CA GLY A 451 -30.66 21.70 -20.34
C GLY A 451 -31.54 22.68 -21.11
N GLY A 452 -31.01 23.26 -22.20
CA GLY A 452 -31.80 24.08 -23.11
C GLY A 452 -30.95 25.08 -23.90
N GLY A 453 -30.72 24.78 -25.18
CA GLY A 453 -30.26 25.71 -26.20
C GLY A 453 -28.81 26.18 -26.06
N GLY A 454 -27.88 25.55 -26.75
CA GLY A 454 -26.50 26.03 -26.80
C GLY A 454 -25.84 25.60 -28.08
N GLY A 455 -25.73 26.53 -29.02
CA GLY A 455 -24.97 26.36 -30.25
C GLY A 455 -23.53 25.94 -29.99
N CYS A 456 -22.83 25.60 -31.06
CA CYS A 456 -21.44 25.15 -31.04
C CYS A 456 -20.59 25.98 -30.07
N PHE A 457 -19.97 25.35 -29.07
CA PHE A 457 -19.20 26.05 -28.03
C PHE A 457 -17.92 26.74 -28.56
N ASN A 458 -17.58 26.54 -29.84
CA ASN A 458 -16.47 27.24 -30.49
C ASN A 458 -16.92 28.54 -31.19
N CYS A 459 -18.02 28.51 -31.97
CA CYS A 459 -18.48 29.66 -32.77
C CYS A 459 -19.84 30.24 -32.36
N GLY A 460 -20.54 29.62 -31.41
CA GLY A 460 -21.84 30.02 -30.89
C GLY A 460 -23.05 29.73 -31.79
N LYS A 461 -22.85 29.14 -32.98
CA LYS A 461 -23.93 28.86 -33.95
C LYS A 461 -24.58 27.51 -33.69
N ASP A 462 -25.91 27.46 -33.77
CA ASP A 462 -26.68 26.21 -33.67
C ASP A 462 -26.50 25.31 -34.91
N GLY A 463 -26.82 24.02 -34.76
CA GLY A 463 -26.86 23.05 -35.88
C GLY A 463 -25.64 22.15 -36.06
N HIS A 464 -24.57 22.33 -35.28
CA HIS A 464 -23.42 21.40 -35.25
C HIS A 464 -22.74 21.38 -33.87
N LYS A 465 -21.99 20.32 -33.57
CA LYS A 465 -21.22 20.21 -32.32
C LYS A 465 -19.80 20.77 -32.49
N SER A 466 -19.14 21.15 -31.40
CA SER A 466 -17.83 21.83 -31.43
C SER A 466 -16.70 21.06 -32.13
N TYR A 467 -16.80 19.74 -32.26
CA TYR A 467 -15.81 18.93 -32.97
C TYR A 467 -16.05 18.89 -34.49
N GLU A 468 -17.21 19.35 -34.97
CA GLU A 468 -17.61 19.46 -36.39
C GLU A 468 -17.47 20.90 -36.89
N CYS A 469 -16.96 21.81 -36.05
CA CYS A 469 -16.83 23.23 -36.37
C CYS A 469 -15.66 23.46 -37.33
N SER A 470 -15.94 24.06 -38.48
CA SER A 470 -14.96 24.41 -39.51
C SER A 470 -14.12 25.66 -39.17
N GLU A 471 -14.45 26.38 -38.09
CA GLU A 471 -13.69 27.53 -37.61
C GLU A 471 -12.55 27.10 -36.65
N PRO A 472 -11.35 27.70 -36.74
CA PRO A 472 -10.21 27.35 -35.88
C PRO A 472 -10.52 27.64 -34.40
N LYS A 473 -10.10 26.74 -33.50
CA LYS A 473 -10.35 26.85 -32.06
C LYS A 473 -9.72 28.12 -31.49
N LYS A 474 -10.52 29.00 -30.89
CA LYS A 474 -10.00 30.17 -30.18
C LYS A 474 -9.28 29.72 -28.89
N ALA A 475 -8.02 30.09 -28.74
CA ALA A 475 -7.22 29.76 -27.57
C ALA A 475 -7.61 30.63 -26.36
N GLY A 476 -8.07 29.98 -25.29
CA GLY A 476 -8.01 30.50 -23.91
C GLY A 476 -9.03 31.59 -23.53
N GLY A 477 -9.98 31.24 -22.66
CA GLY A 477 -10.78 32.20 -21.90
C GLY A 477 -12.09 31.61 -21.37
N ARG A 478 -12.10 31.14 -20.12
CA ARG A 478 -13.36 30.88 -19.39
C ARG A 478 -14.13 32.20 -19.25
N PRO A 479 -15.44 32.28 -19.55
CA PRO A 479 -16.20 33.50 -19.30
C PRO A 479 -16.28 33.78 -17.78
N SER A 480 -15.84 34.98 -17.40
CA SER A 480 -15.98 35.53 -16.05
C SER A 480 -17.45 35.87 -15.79
N PHE A 481 -18.09 35.22 -14.81
CA PHE A 481 -19.42 35.61 -14.34
C PHE A 481 -19.29 36.88 -13.49
N GLY A 482 -19.75 38.02 -14.04
CA GLY A 482 -19.77 39.32 -13.38
C GLY A 482 -20.78 39.39 -12.23
N GLY A 483 -20.33 39.89 -11.09
CA GLY A 483 -21.19 40.30 -9.97
C GLY A 483 -21.95 41.58 -10.30
N GLY A 484 -23.28 41.52 -10.23
CA GLY A 484 -24.15 42.68 -10.38
C GLY A 484 -24.25 43.45 -9.07
N GLY A 485 -23.58 44.60 -9.00
CA GLY A 485 -23.89 45.66 -8.03
C GLY A 485 -25.11 46.43 -8.51
N GLY A 486 -26.18 46.46 -7.71
CA GLY A 486 -27.35 47.28 -7.92
C GLY A 486 -27.38 48.41 -6.90
N GLU A 487 -27.12 49.63 -7.36
CA GLU A 487 -27.34 50.87 -6.62
C GLU A 487 -28.84 51.07 -6.34
N ARG A 488 -29.18 51.48 -5.11
CA ARG A 488 -30.45 52.13 -4.78
C ARG A 488 -30.18 53.33 -3.89
N SER A 489 -30.28 54.51 -4.47
CA SER A 489 -30.33 55.80 -3.80
C SER A 489 -31.75 56.11 -3.31
N SER A 490 -31.84 56.49 -2.03
CA SER A 490 -32.73 57.47 -1.38
C SER A 490 -34.22 57.49 -1.72
N ASN A 491 -35.07 57.35 -0.68
CA ASN A 491 -35.95 58.44 -0.24
C ASN A 491 -36.67 58.11 1.08
N PHE A 492 -36.59 59.10 1.99
CA PHE A 492 -37.27 59.31 3.28
C PHE A 492 -36.87 58.47 4.50
#